data_AF-A0A2V9IR25-F1
#
_entry.id   AF-A0A2V9IR25-F1
#
_cell.length_a   1.000
_cell.length_b   1.000
_cell.length_c   1.000
_cell.angle_alpha   90.00
_cell.angle_beta   90.00
_cell.angle_gamma   90.00
#
_symmetry.space_group_name_H-M   'P 1'
#
loop_
_entity.id
_entity.type
_entity.pdbx_description
1 polymer ?
#
loop_
_entity_poly.entity_id
_entity_poly.type
_entity_poly.pdbx_seq_one_letter_code
_entity_poly.pdbx_strand_id
1 'polypeptide(L)'
;MLSFSSDAYLNEMGITNRFNGTENTSLGNSVAAFDTVPDPEDTRNDIFDFAEFMRATKAPPRGAGAETGRNPDPDIAAGSGLFDSVGCGTCHTRTIQTAQAGTPINGGQFTVPPALGSKSIHPFGDFLLHDIGTGDGIVQNGGQATANQMRTAPLWGVRTR
;
A
#
# COMPACT_ATOMS: atom_id res chain seq x y z
N MET A 1 6.44 -3.99 -1.69
CA MET A 1 5.59 -5.15 -1.31
C MET A 1 6.41 -6.30 -0.78
N LEU A 2 7.45 -6.80 -1.48
CA LEU A 2 8.31 -7.83 -0.89
C LEU A 2 9.06 -7.35 0.36
N SER A 3 9.67 -6.15 0.30
CA SER A 3 10.29 -5.53 1.48
C SER A 3 9.31 -5.34 2.63
N PHE A 4 8.12 -4.81 2.34
CA PHE A 4 7.03 -4.69 3.32
C PHE A 4 6.62 -6.04 3.93
N SER A 5 6.52 -7.10 3.12
CA SER A 5 6.16 -8.44 3.61
C SER A 5 7.24 -9.00 4.54
N SER A 6 8.50 -8.84 4.13
CA SER A 6 9.67 -9.27 4.90
C SER A 6 9.84 -8.49 6.21
N ASP A 7 9.58 -7.20 6.19
CA ASP A 7 9.55 -6.35 7.38
C ASP A 7 8.38 -6.74 8.30
N ALA A 8 7.22 -7.03 7.70
CA ALA A 8 6.03 -7.39 8.46
C ALA A 8 6.14 -8.74 9.19
N TYR A 9 6.83 -9.69 8.56
CA TYR A 9 7.14 -10.98 9.18
C TYR A 9 7.92 -10.78 10.49
N LEU A 10 8.95 -9.93 10.47
CA LEU A 10 9.77 -9.66 11.65
C LEU A 10 9.01 -8.82 12.69
N ASN A 11 8.42 -7.70 12.29
CA ASN A 11 7.89 -6.71 13.25
C ASN A 11 6.50 -7.05 13.81
N GLU A 12 5.65 -7.74 13.06
CA GLU A 12 4.27 -8.03 13.46
C GLU A 12 4.09 -9.48 13.89
N MET A 13 4.87 -10.40 13.33
CA MET A 13 4.73 -11.84 13.60
C MET A 13 5.90 -12.45 14.39
N GLY A 14 7.06 -11.78 14.48
CA GLY A 14 8.26 -12.33 15.10
C GLY A 14 8.82 -13.53 14.33
N ILE A 15 8.81 -13.45 13.00
CA ILE A 15 9.33 -14.48 12.08
C ILE A 15 10.46 -13.87 11.29
N THR A 16 11.69 -14.32 11.52
CA THR A 16 12.84 -13.88 10.73
C THR A 16 12.81 -14.53 9.34
N ASN A 17 13.47 -13.87 8.39
CA ASN A 17 13.54 -14.32 7.00
C ASN A 17 14.86 -13.91 6.35
N ARG A 18 15.08 -14.33 5.11
CA ARG A 18 16.36 -14.13 4.39
C ARG A 18 16.83 -12.68 4.25
N PHE A 19 15.94 -11.69 4.37
CA PHE A 19 16.32 -10.26 4.34
C PHE A 19 16.44 -9.66 5.74
N ASN A 20 15.73 -10.23 6.72
CA ASN A 20 15.64 -9.79 8.11
C ASN A 20 15.91 -11.00 9.02
N GLY A 21 17.17 -11.41 9.13
CA GLY A 21 17.60 -12.66 9.80
C GLY A 21 17.97 -12.48 11.27
N THR A 22 17.45 -11.46 11.94
CA THR A 22 17.75 -11.19 13.35
C THR A 22 16.49 -10.71 14.03
N GLU A 23 16.15 -11.36 15.12
CA GLU A 23 14.94 -11.08 15.89
C GLU A 23 14.96 -9.68 16.53
N ASN A 24 13.76 -9.11 16.69
CA ASN A 24 13.58 -7.83 17.36
C ASN A 24 13.87 -7.95 18.87
N THR A 25 14.48 -6.91 19.43
CA THR A 25 14.58 -6.78 20.89
C THR A 25 13.25 -6.34 21.50
N SER A 26 12.98 -6.76 22.74
CA SER A 26 11.86 -6.24 23.52
C SER A 26 12.32 -5.11 24.43
N LEU A 27 11.97 -3.86 24.08
CA LEU A 27 12.43 -2.66 24.79
C LEU A 27 13.96 -2.58 24.91
N GLY A 28 14.69 -3.04 23.89
CA GLY A 28 16.16 -3.11 23.88
C GLY A 28 16.75 -4.33 24.58
N ASN A 29 15.94 -5.21 25.16
CA ASN A 29 16.41 -6.45 25.78
C ASN A 29 16.39 -7.62 24.78
N SER A 30 17.43 -8.46 24.82
CA SER A 30 17.50 -9.66 24.00
C SER A 30 16.37 -10.62 24.34
N VAL A 31 15.73 -11.17 23.29
CA VAL A 31 14.67 -12.18 23.40
C VAL A 31 15.18 -13.60 23.15
N ALA A 32 16.49 -13.78 22.92
CA ALA A 32 17.10 -15.07 22.57
C ALA A 32 16.90 -16.18 23.63
N ALA A 33 16.58 -15.83 24.88
CA ALA A 33 16.27 -16.81 25.92
C ALA A 33 14.88 -17.44 25.76
N PHE A 34 14.00 -16.80 24.99
CA PHE A 34 12.62 -17.23 24.73
C PHE A 34 12.42 -17.74 23.30
N ASP A 35 13.37 -17.43 22.42
CA ASP A 35 13.42 -17.98 21.08
C ASP A 35 14.12 -19.34 21.09
N THR A 36 13.32 -20.38 20.86
CA THR A 36 13.78 -21.77 20.83
C THR A 36 13.95 -22.31 19.42
N VAL A 37 13.66 -21.50 18.40
CA VAL A 37 13.68 -21.91 17.00
C VAL A 37 14.92 -21.31 16.33
N PRO A 38 15.63 -22.04 15.45
CA PRO A 38 16.76 -21.45 14.75
C PRO A 38 16.36 -20.47 13.64
N ASP A 39 16.95 -19.28 13.67
CA ASP A 39 16.85 -18.30 12.60
C ASP A 39 17.56 -18.75 11.28
N PRO A 40 17.02 -18.39 10.09
CA PRO A 40 15.71 -17.79 9.92
C PRO A 40 14.57 -18.81 9.98
N GLU A 41 13.44 -18.46 10.62
CA GLU A 41 12.26 -19.34 10.63
C GLU A 41 11.68 -19.54 9.22
N ASP A 42 11.63 -18.47 8.42
CA ASP A 42 11.19 -18.53 7.02
C ASP A 42 12.29 -19.11 6.11
N THR A 43 12.39 -20.44 6.11
CA THR A 43 13.32 -21.20 5.26
C THR A 43 12.82 -21.42 3.83
N ARG A 44 11.52 -21.18 3.57
CA ARG A 44 10.88 -21.47 2.28
C ARG A 44 10.57 -20.24 1.45
N ASN A 45 10.93 -19.06 1.96
CA ASN A 45 10.74 -17.77 1.29
C ASN A 45 9.24 -17.43 1.17
N ASP A 46 8.46 -17.79 2.18
CA ASP A 46 7.01 -17.58 2.31
C ASP A 46 6.65 -16.09 2.24
N ILE A 47 7.59 -15.19 2.57
CA ILE A 47 7.45 -13.74 2.33
C ILE A 47 7.14 -13.39 0.85
N PHE A 48 7.53 -14.24 -0.11
CA PHE A 48 7.15 -14.05 -1.52
C PHE A 48 5.70 -14.42 -1.76
N ASP A 49 5.25 -15.55 -1.22
CA ASP A 49 3.88 -16.02 -1.36
C ASP A 49 2.93 -15.03 -0.70
N PHE A 50 3.31 -14.45 0.45
CA PHE A 50 2.55 -13.38 1.09
C PHE A 50 2.49 -12.11 0.22
N ALA A 51 3.62 -11.71 -0.36
CA ALA A 51 3.67 -10.57 -1.28
C ALA A 51 2.86 -10.83 -2.57
N GLU A 52 2.82 -12.06 -3.05
CA GLU A 52 2.02 -12.48 -4.21
C GLU A 52 0.52 -12.49 -3.87
N PHE A 53 0.14 -13.03 -2.72
CA PHE A 53 -1.23 -12.99 -2.22
C PHE A 53 -1.77 -11.55 -2.17
N MET A 54 -1.01 -10.62 -1.57
CA MET A 54 -1.41 -9.21 -1.53
C MET A 54 -1.58 -8.61 -2.93
N ARG A 55 -0.68 -8.94 -3.87
CA ARG A 55 -0.78 -8.51 -5.27
C ARG A 55 -1.94 -9.14 -6.02
N ALA A 56 -2.40 -10.32 -5.63
CA ALA A 56 -3.54 -11.00 -6.23
C ALA A 56 -4.88 -10.38 -5.80
N THR A 57 -4.89 -9.47 -4.82
CA THR A 57 -6.11 -8.76 -4.43
C THR A 57 -6.57 -7.81 -5.53
N LYS A 58 -7.86 -7.88 -5.86
CA LYS A 58 -8.48 -6.99 -6.86
C LYS A 58 -8.77 -5.63 -6.23
N ALA A 59 -8.69 -4.57 -7.04
CA ALA A 59 -9.26 -3.28 -6.68
C ALA A 59 -10.75 -3.43 -6.28
N PRO A 60 -11.21 -2.77 -5.21
CA PRO A 60 -12.60 -2.83 -4.77
C PRO A 60 -13.57 -2.38 -5.87
N PRO A 61 -14.77 -2.97 -5.96
CA PRO A 61 -15.78 -2.53 -6.90
C PRO A 61 -16.30 -1.12 -6.52
N ARG A 62 -16.57 -0.30 -7.53
CA ARG A 62 -17.37 0.91 -7.38
C ARG A 62 -18.84 0.49 -7.34
N GLY A 63 -19.67 1.15 -6.54
CA GLY A 63 -21.08 0.77 -6.41
C GLY A 63 -21.82 0.69 -7.75
N ALA A 64 -22.94 -0.05 -7.78
CA ALA A 64 -23.77 -0.21 -8.98
C ALA A 64 -24.09 1.17 -9.62
N GLY A 65 -23.87 1.30 -10.93
CA GLY A 65 -24.04 2.57 -11.68
C GLY A 65 -22.76 3.39 -11.87
N ALA A 66 -21.78 3.30 -10.96
CA ALA A 66 -20.51 4.01 -11.09
C ALA A 66 -19.50 3.29 -12.01
N GLU A 67 -19.61 1.97 -12.17
CA GLU A 67 -18.72 1.16 -13.03
C GLU A 67 -19.11 1.13 -14.50
N THR A 68 -20.40 1.33 -14.82
CA THR A 68 -20.93 1.13 -16.18
C THR A 68 -21.07 2.42 -16.98
N GLY A 69 -20.90 3.58 -16.33
CA GLY A 69 -21.12 4.90 -16.93
C GLY A 69 -22.56 5.13 -17.42
N ARG A 70 -23.51 4.25 -17.06
CA ARG A 70 -24.89 4.28 -17.52
C ARG A 70 -25.80 4.67 -16.34
N ASN A 71 -26.41 5.85 -16.45
CA ASN A 71 -27.28 6.48 -15.43
C ASN A 71 -26.66 6.50 -14.03
N PRO A 72 -25.66 7.37 -13.77
CA PRO A 72 -25.19 7.59 -12.41
C PRO A 72 -26.37 8.10 -11.58
N ASP A 73 -26.53 7.54 -10.38
CA ASP A 73 -27.41 8.08 -9.36
C ASP A 73 -27.21 9.60 -9.24
N PRO A 74 -28.27 10.43 -9.26
CA PRO A 74 -28.16 11.89 -9.18
C PRO A 74 -27.30 12.36 -8.00
N ASP A 75 -27.35 11.65 -6.86
CA ASP A 75 -26.58 12.02 -5.67
C ASP A 75 -25.09 11.73 -5.87
N ILE A 76 -24.74 10.66 -6.59
CA ILE A 76 -23.35 10.36 -6.97
C ILE A 76 -22.81 11.44 -7.91
N ALA A 77 -23.62 11.90 -8.87
CA ALA A 77 -23.23 12.96 -9.80
C ALA A 77 -23.04 14.30 -9.08
N ALA A 78 -23.97 14.67 -8.21
CA ALA A 78 -23.89 15.87 -7.39
C ALA A 78 -22.66 15.85 -6.45
N GLY A 79 -22.45 14.74 -5.74
CA GLY A 79 -21.29 14.54 -4.87
C GLY A 79 -19.96 14.59 -5.65
N SER A 80 -19.93 14.03 -6.86
CA SER A 80 -18.76 14.14 -7.74
C SER A 80 -18.46 15.59 -8.13
N GLY A 81 -19.49 16.39 -8.45
CA GLY A 81 -19.31 17.81 -8.75
C GLY A 81 -18.82 18.62 -7.54
N LEU A 82 -19.38 18.34 -6.36
CA LEU A 82 -18.94 18.94 -5.10
C LEU A 82 -17.46 18.63 -4.81
N PHE A 83 -17.06 17.37 -4.97
CA PHE A 83 -15.69 16.92 -4.76
C PHE A 83 -14.67 17.72 -5.59
N ASP A 84 -15.00 18.02 -6.85
CA ASP A 84 -14.14 18.83 -7.70
C ASP A 84 -14.18 20.32 -7.29
N SER A 85 -15.38 20.85 -6.99
CA SER A 85 -15.54 22.27 -6.61
C SER A 85 -14.85 22.65 -5.31
N VAL A 86 -14.76 21.72 -4.36
CA VAL A 86 -14.05 21.90 -3.09
C VAL A 86 -12.54 21.77 -3.28
N GLY A 87 -12.08 21.14 -4.37
CA GLY A 87 -10.67 20.89 -4.63
C GLY A 87 -10.13 19.58 -4.04
N CYS A 88 -11.00 18.66 -3.59
CA CYS A 88 -10.58 17.36 -3.05
C CYS A 88 -9.73 16.56 -4.06
N GLY A 89 -10.04 16.70 -5.36
CA GLY A 89 -9.35 16.05 -6.46
C GLY A 89 -7.89 16.45 -6.65
N THR A 90 -7.41 17.53 -6.00
CA THR A 90 -6.01 17.94 -6.06
C THR A 90 -5.07 16.89 -5.44
N CYS A 91 -5.47 16.26 -4.32
CA CYS A 91 -4.71 15.17 -3.71
C CYS A 91 -5.37 13.80 -3.98
N HIS A 92 -6.70 13.76 -3.91
CA HIS A 92 -7.46 12.52 -4.09
C HIS A 92 -7.75 12.23 -5.58
N THR A 93 -6.66 11.95 -6.31
CA THR A 93 -6.70 11.64 -7.74
C THR A 93 -7.67 10.50 -8.05
N ARG A 94 -8.67 10.77 -8.90
CA ARG A 94 -9.80 9.88 -9.16
C ARG A 94 -9.39 8.54 -9.76
N THR A 95 -8.49 8.58 -10.72
CA THR A 95 -8.12 7.42 -11.55
C THR A 95 -6.62 7.35 -11.70
N ILE A 96 -6.07 6.16 -11.51
CA ILE A 96 -4.68 5.85 -11.83
C ILE A 96 -4.67 4.76 -12.90
N GLN A 97 -3.82 4.94 -13.91
CA GLN A 97 -3.48 3.89 -14.86
C GLN A 97 -2.23 3.18 -14.36
N THR A 98 -2.31 1.88 -14.14
CA THR A 98 -1.13 1.10 -13.80
C THR A 98 -0.20 1.00 -15.00
N ALA A 99 1.10 0.82 -14.72
CA ALA A 99 2.11 0.60 -15.76
C ALA A 99 1.72 -0.56 -16.69
N GLN A 100 2.25 -0.55 -17.91
CA GLN A 100 1.95 -1.61 -18.87
C GLN A 100 2.44 -2.98 -18.36
N ALA A 101 1.74 -4.04 -18.75
CA ALA A 101 2.25 -5.39 -18.51
C ALA A 101 3.60 -5.55 -19.22
N GLY A 102 4.57 -6.16 -18.54
CA GLY A 102 5.94 -6.27 -19.01
C GLY A 102 6.85 -5.10 -18.67
N THR A 103 6.34 -3.99 -18.09
CA THR A 103 7.20 -2.89 -17.65
C THR A 103 8.08 -3.33 -16.47
N PRO A 104 9.42 -3.20 -16.54
CA PRO A 104 10.29 -3.39 -15.39
C PRO A 104 10.20 -2.19 -14.45
N ILE A 105 10.01 -2.45 -13.16
CA ILE A 105 10.00 -1.44 -12.10
C ILE A 105 10.97 -1.83 -10.98
N ASN A 106 11.18 -0.93 -10.00
CA ASN A 106 12.11 -1.14 -8.88
C ASN A 106 13.52 -1.54 -9.34
N GLY A 107 14.08 -0.82 -10.33
CA GLY A 107 15.39 -1.12 -10.88
C GLY A 107 15.47 -2.44 -11.66
N GLY A 108 14.33 -2.95 -12.15
CA GLY A 108 14.27 -4.22 -12.90
C GLY A 108 13.98 -5.45 -12.04
N GLN A 109 13.86 -5.29 -10.73
CA GLN A 109 13.61 -6.39 -9.79
C GLN A 109 12.18 -6.92 -9.82
N PHE A 110 11.27 -6.23 -10.51
CA PHE A 110 9.90 -6.69 -10.71
C PHE A 110 9.39 -6.29 -12.09
N THR A 111 8.88 -7.27 -12.83
CA THR A 111 8.19 -7.04 -14.11
C THR A 111 6.69 -7.08 -13.87
N VAL A 112 6.00 -6.02 -14.27
CA VAL A 112 4.55 -5.89 -14.04
C VAL A 112 3.80 -7.02 -14.76
N PRO A 113 3.07 -7.90 -14.06
CA PRO A 113 2.37 -9.02 -14.69
C PRO A 113 1.09 -8.54 -15.39
N PRO A 114 0.53 -9.32 -16.35
CA PRO A 114 -0.73 -8.99 -17.03
C PRO A 114 -1.93 -8.77 -16.09
N ALA A 115 -1.93 -9.42 -14.93
CA ALA A 115 -2.95 -9.24 -13.90
C ALA A 115 -2.96 -7.83 -13.30
N LEU A 116 -1.80 -7.17 -13.20
CA LEU A 116 -1.63 -5.84 -12.62
C LEU A 116 -1.42 -4.74 -13.65
N GLY A 117 -0.97 -5.10 -14.85
CA GLY A 117 -0.61 -4.13 -15.89
C GLY A 117 -1.82 -3.60 -16.67
N SER A 118 -1.67 -2.35 -17.14
CA SER A 118 -2.65 -1.66 -17.99
C SER A 118 -4.06 -1.64 -17.41
N LYS A 119 -4.19 -1.47 -16.09
CA LYS A 119 -5.48 -1.39 -15.39
C LYS A 119 -5.83 0.06 -15.12
N SER A 120 -7.12 0.37 -15.26
CA SER A 120 -7.69 1.58 -14.69
C SER A 120 -8.24 1.26 -13.31
N ILE A 121 -7.69 1.92 -12.29
CA ILE A 121 -8.16 1.80 -10.92
C ILE A 121 -8.62 3.18 -10.42
N HIS A 122 -9.55 3.19 -9.46
CA HIS A 122 -10.16 4.42 -8.98
C HIS A 122 -9.94 4.64 -7.47
N PRO A 123 -8.69 4.85 -7.03
CA PRO A 123 -8.34 4.93 -5.61
C PRO A 123 -8.84 6.20 -4.93
N PHE A 124 -9.10 7.29 -5.67
CA PHE A 124 -9.30 8.62 -5.10
C PHE A 124 -8.15 8.96 -4.14
N GLY A 125 -6.93 8.89 -4.67
CA GLY A 125 -5.68 9.04 -3.94
C GLY A 125 -4.52 8.94 -4.92
N ASP A 126 -3.45 9.69 -4.69
CA ASP A 126 -2.26 9.71 -5.54
C ASP A 126 -1.12 8.80 -5.02
N PHE A 127 -1.27 8.26 -3.80
CA PHE A 127 -0.24 7.47 -3.09
C PHE A 127 1.09 8.21 -2.89
N LEU A 128 1.10 9.54 -3.04
CA LEU A 128 2.26 10.37 -2.80
C LEU A 128 2.29 10.86 -1.36
N LEU A 129 3.48 11.31 -0.94
CA LEU A 129 3.74 11.92 0.35
C LEU A 129 3.65 13.45 0.22
N HIS A 130 2.88 14.08 1.11
CA HIS A 130 2.66 15.52 1.10
C HIS A 130 2.82 16.10 2.50
N ASP A 131 3.47 17.24 2.61
CA ASP A 131 3.41 18.04 3.83
C ASP A 131 2.17 18.94 3.77
N ILE A 132 1.17 18.62 4.58
CA ILE A 132 -0.08 19.40 4.72
C ILE A 132 -0.16 20.13 6.07
N GLY A 133 0.96 20.22 6.79
CA GLY A 133 1.05 20.87 8.10
C GLY A 133 0.52 20.03 9.27
N THR A 134 0.21 18.75 9.05
CA THR A 134 -0.31 17.82 10.09
C THR A 134 0.63 16.64 10.35
N GLY A 135 1.91 16.79 9.99
CA GLY A 135 2.94 15.78 10.23
C GLY A 135 3.08 15.40 11.71
N ASP A 136 3.53 14.17 11.98
CA ASP A 136 3.80 13.68 13.34
C ASP A 136 5.28 13.80 13.74
N GLY A 137 6.14 14.24 12.81
CA GLY A 137 7.59 14.36 13.00
C GLY A 137 8.34 13.04 12.89
N ILE A 138 7.65 11.93 12.58
CA ILE A 138 8.26 10.61 12.51
C ILE A 138 8.89 10.40 11.14
N VAL A 139 10.22 10.30 11.13
CA VAL A 139 11.00 10.03 9.92
C VAL A 139 10.67 8.65 9.38
N GLN A 140 10.22 8.60 8.13
CA GLN A 140 9.98 7.38 7.37
C GLN A 140 11.16 7.07 6.45
N ASN A 141 11.05 5.96 5.73
CA ASN A 141 12.00 5.63 4.67
C ASN A 141 12.01 6.75 3.60
N GLY A 142 13.19 7.29 3.28
CA GLY A 142 13.37 8.52 2.50
C GLY A 142 14.07 9.65 3.26
N GLY A 143 14.31 9.48 4.56
CA GLY A 143 15.12 10.37 5.39
C GLY A 143 14.36 11.56 5.96
N GLN A 144 15.08 12.52 6.54
CA GLN A 144 14.51 13.60 7.37
C GLN A 144 13.39 14.40 6.69
N ALA A 145 13.43 14.53 5.37
CA ALA A 145 12.40 15.23 4.60
C ALA A 145 11.00 14.60 4.72
N THR A 146 10.91 13.34 5.13
CA THR A 146 9.63 12.61 5.29
C THR A 146 8.95 12.86 6.62
N ALA A 147 9.63 13.48 7.60
CA ALA A 147 9.15 13.59 8.99
C ALA A 147 7.76 14.23 9.12
N ASN A 148 7.42 15.17 8.24
CA ASN A 148 6.13 15.86 8.28
C ASN A 148 5.21 15.46 7.12
N GLN A 149 5.62 14.50 6.31
CA GLN A 149 4.86 14.12 5.14
C GLN A 149 3.86 13.04 5.47
N MET A 150 2.64 13.22 4.98
CA MET A 150 1.55 12.27 5.11
C MET A 150 1.18 11.74 3.73
N ARG A 151 0.95 10.43 3.65
CA ARG A 151 0.48 9.82 2.41
C ARG A 151 -0.97 10.17 2.18
N THR A 152 -1.34 10.58 0.97
CA THR A 152 -2.76 10.69 0.61
C THR A 152 -3.40 9.30 0.67
N ALA A 153 -4.28 9.07 1.65
CA ALA A 153 -4.99 7.81 1.79
C ALA A 153 -5.99 7.64 0.62
N PRO A 154 -6.08 6.46 -0.01
CA PRO A 154 -7.14 6.19 -0.97
C PRO A 154 -8.49 6.21 -0.26
N LEU A 155 -9.54 6.72 -0.91
CA LEU A 155 -10.90 6.76 -0.35
C LEU A 155 -11.68 5.46 -0.58
N TRP A 156 -11.00 4.38 -0.99
CA TRP A 156 -11.58 3.04 -1.03
C TRP A 156 -12.14 2.62 0.33
N GLY A 157 -13.40 2.21 0.35
CA GLY A 157 -14.05 1.71 1.56
C GLY A 157 -14.35 2.77 2.62
N VAL A 158 -14.22 4.07 2.33
CA VAL A 158 -14.46 5.12 3.34
C VAL A 158 -15.88 5.06 3.92
N ARG A 159 -16.87 4.61 3.13
CA ARG A 159 -18.26 4.46 3.57
C ARG A 159 -18.50 3.34 4.60
N THR A 160 -17.53 2.46 4.80
CA THR A 160 -17.66 1.28 5.68
C THR A 160 -16.75 1.35 6.90
N ARG A 161 -16.17 2.52 7.18
CA ARG A 161 -15.39 2.77 8.40
C ARG A 161 -16.29 3.22 9.53
#